data_AF-A0A6G2DFZ9-F1
#
_entry.id   AF-A0A6G2DFZ9-F1
#
_cell.length_a   1.000
_cell.length_b   1.000
_cell.length_c   1.000
_cell.angle_alpha   90.00
_cell.angle_beta   90.00
_cell.angle_gamma   90.00
#
_symmetry.space_group_name_H-M   'P 1'
#
loop_
_entity.id
_entity.type
_entity.pdbx_description
1 polymer ?
#
loop_
_entity_poly.entity_id
_entity_poly.type
_entity_poly.pdbx_seq_one_letter_code
_entity_poly.pdbx_strand_id
1 'polypeptide(L)'
;YDGVGWTEEVKTFLRYNANKALMNMGQDPLFPDSAEDVNPIVMNGISTGTSNHDFFSQVGNGYLLGEVEAMQDDDYNYGLD
;
A
#
# COMPACT_ATOMS: atom_id res chain seq x y z
N TYR A 1 21.28 -0.59 14.22
CA TYR A 1 20.27 0.48 14.31
C TYR A 1 20.46 1.40 15.52
N ASP A 2 21.32 1.04 16.49
CA ASP A 2 21.52 1.88 17.69
C ASP A 2 22.13 3.24 17.37
N GLY A 3 23.03 3.32 16.38
CA GLY A 3 23.63 4.59 15.94
C GLY A 3 22.66 5.61 15.34
N VAL A 4 21.42 5.20 15.03
CA VAL A 4 20.36 6.08 14.50
C VAL A 4 19.11 6.10 15.41
N GLY A 5 19.14 5.41 16.55
CA GLY A 5 18.05 5.40 17.54
C GLY A 5 16.83 4.54 17.17
N TRP A 6 16.86 3.75 16.09
CA TRP A 6 15.69 3.02 15.58
C TRP A 6 15.64 1.54 15.99
N THR A 7 16.50 1.12 16.91
CA THR A 7 16.63 -0.30 17.26
C THR A 7 15.33 -0.92 17.76
N GLU A 8 14.57 -0.21 18.59
CA GLU A 8 13.32 -0.75 19.13
C GLU A 8 12.23 -0.84 18.04
N GLU A 9 12.09 0.17 17.17
CA GLU A 9 11.17 0.12 16.02
C GLU A 9 11.49 -1.06 15.08
N VAL A 10 12.78 -1.29 14.81
CA VAL A 10 13.22 -2.41 13.97
C VAL A 10 12.97 -3.76 14.65
N LYS A 11 13.17 -3.87 15.96
CA LYS A 11 12.86 -5.10 16.70
C LYS A 11 11.37 -5.40 16.70
N THR A 12 10.51 -4.40 16.86
CA THR A 12 9.04 -4.55 16.74
C THR A 12 8.66 -5.07 15.36
N PHE A 13 9.23 -4.50 14.30
CA PHE A 13 9.00 -4.98 12.94
C PHE A 13 9.49 -6.42 12.71
N LEU A 14 10.64 -6.80 13.28
CA LEU A 14 11.14 -8.18 13.23
C LEU A 14 10.20 -9.17 13.92
N ARG A 15 9.70 -8.85 15.11
CA ARG A 15 8.76 -9.69 15.87
C ARG A 15 7.43 -9.86 15.13
N TYR A 16 6.91 -8.78 14.57
CA TYR A 16 5.74 -8.82 13.67
C TYR A 16 5.93 -9.79 12.49
N ASN A 17 7.06 -9.70 11.78
CA ASN A 17 7.33 -10.59 10.64
C ASN A 17 7.58 -12.04 11.07
N ALA A 18 8.21 -12.26 12.22
CA ALA A 18 8.37 -13.60 12.79
C ALA A 18 7.02 -14.25 13.09
N ASN A 19 6.07 -13.49 13.66
CA ASN A 19 4.69 -13.96 13.84
C ASN A 19 4.01 -14.29 12.50
N LYS A 20 4.19 -13.47 11.47
CA LYS A 20 3.67 -13.78 10.13
C LYS A 20 4.27 -15.05 9.53
N ALA A 21 5.57 -15.28 9.71
CA ALA A 21 6.21 -16.51 9.27
C ALA A 21 5.65 -17.74 10.01
N LEU A 22 5.44 -17.63 11.32
CA LEU A 22 4.82 -18.70 12.12
C LEU A 22 3.40 -19.01 11.66
N MET A 23 2.58 -17.98 11.45
CA MET A 23 1.21 -18.13 10.93
C MET A 23 1.19 -18.80 9.55
N ASN A 24 2.13 -18.46 8.66
CA ASN A 24 2.24 -19.10 7.35
C ASN A 24 2.59 -20.60 7.44
N MET A 25 3.21 -21.02 8.54
CA MET A 25 3.49 -22.43 8.84
C MET A 25 2.38 -23.10 9.69
N GLY A 26 1.27 -22.40 9.94
CA GLY A 26 0.15 -22.90 10.75
C GLY A 26 0.44 -22.94 12.25
N GLN A 27 1.45 -22.20 12.72
CA GLN A 27 1.81 -22.09 14.14
C GLN A 27 1.20 -20.83 14.77
N ASP A 28 1.08 -20.86 16.09
CA ASP A 28 0.66 -19.69 16.86
C ASP A 28 1.75 -18.61 16.89
N PRO A 29 1.37 -17.33 16.99
CA PRO A 29 2.32 -16.23 17.16
C PRO A 29 3.11 -16.38 18.46
N LEU A 30 4.41 -16.05 18.40
CA LEU A 30 5.34 -16.13 19.52
C LEU A 30 5.45 -14.82 20.30
N PHE A 31 5.28 -13.69 19.61
CA PHE A 31 5.43 -12.35 20.18
C PHE A 31 4.09 -11.64 20.30
N PRO A 32 3.91 -10.72 21.26
CA PRO A 32 2.68 -9.94 21.38
C PRO A 32 2.53 -8.88 20.28
N ASP A 33 3.63 -8.49 19.61
CA ASP A 33 3.62 -7.42 18.63
C ASP A 33 2.76 -7.78 17.40
N SER A 34 1.93 -6.82 17.02
CA SER A 34 0.97 -6.89 15.93
C SER A 34 1.29 -5.87 14.84
N ALA A 35 0.44 -5.78 13.81
CA ALA A 35 0.61 -4.76 12.77
C ALA A 35 0.42 -3.33 13.31
N GLU A 36 -0.37 -3.17 14.38
CA GLU A 36 -0.68 -1.86 14.99
C GLU A 36 0.52 -1.28 15.73
N ASP A 37 1.46 -2.13 16.14
CA ASP A 37 2.69 -1.74 16.85
C ASP A 37 3.81 -1.31 15.90
N VAL A 38 3.68 -1.61 14.60
CA VAL A 38 4.65 -1.21 13.57
C VAL A 38 4.31 0.19 13.07
N ASN A 39 5.34 1.00 12.83
CA ASN A 39 5.19 2.33 12.24
C ASN A 39 4.32 2.27 10.96
N PRO A 40 3.20 3.02 10.88
CA PRO A 40 2.28 2.95 9.76
C PRO A 40 2.92 3.36 8.43
N ILE A 41 3.96 4.22 8.44
CA ILE A 41 4.71 4.57 7.22
C ILE A 41 5.39 3.34 6.64
N VAL A 42 5.99 2.49 7.49
CA VAL A 42 6.63 1.24 7.06
C VAL A 42 5.59 0.26 6.54
N MET A 43 4.48 0.08 7.25
CA MET A 43 3.40 -0.81 6.82
C MET A 43 2.77 -0.40 5.49
N ASN A 44 2.53 0.90 5.30
CA ASN A 44 2.05 1.44 4.03
C ASN A 44 3.08 1.28 2.91
N GLY A 45 4.37 1.43 3.22
CA GLY A 45 5.46 1.27 2.26
C GLY A 45 5.62 -0.15 1.71
N ILE A 46 5.23 -1.17 2.48
CA ILE A 46 5.29 -2.58 2.05
C ILE A 46 3.93 -3.13 1.56
N SER A 47 2.86 -2.35 1.69
CA SER A 47 1.52 -2.76 1.26
C SER A 47 1.47 -2.86 -0.27
N THR A 48 1.30 -4.07 -0.79
CA THR A 48 1.14 -4.32 -2.23
C THR A 48 -0.32 -4.24 -2.69
N GLY A 49 -1.26 -3.94 -1.79
CA GLY A 49 -2.70 -3.92 -2.07
C GLY A 49 -3.15 -2.74 -2.94
N THR A 50 -2.47 -1.60 -2.82
CA THR A 50 -2.63 -0.46 -3.70
C THR A 50 -1.25 0.12 -3.97
N SER A 51 -0.79 0.07 -5.22
CA SER A 51 0.32 0.91 -5.66
C SER A 51 -0.06 2.34 -5.29
N ASN A 52 0.61 2.94 -4.30
CA ASN A 52 0.48 4.36 -4.04
C ASN A 52 0.93 5.06 -5.32
N HIS A 53 -0.06 5.48 -6.10
CA HIS A 53 0.16 6.21 -7.32
C HIS A 53 0.61 7.60 -6.87
N ASP A 54 1.91 7.88 -6.98
CA ASP A 54 2.35 9.27 -7.02
C ASP A 54 1.54 9.93 -8.15
N PHE A 55 0.95 11.10 -7.89
CA PHE A 55 -0.02 11.77 -8.76
C PHE A 55 0.53 11.99 -10.20
N PHE A 56 1.84 11.84 -10.38
CA PHE A 56 2.58 12.02 -11.63
C PHE A 56 3.15 10.73 -12.28
N SER A 57 2.98 9.54 -11.70
CA SER A 57 3.54 8.30 -12.27
C SER A 57 2.45 7.31 -12.70
N GLN A 58 1.84 7.56 -13.86
CA GLN A 58 1.03 6.56 -14.58
C GLN A 58 1.91 5.42 -15.15
N VAL A 59 2.43 4.56 -14.28
CA VAL A 59 2.94 3.25 -14.69
C VAL A 59 2.62 2.23 -13.61
N GLY A 60 1.34 1.84 -13.55
CA GLY A 60 0.87 0.63 -12.88
C GLY A 60 0.44 -0.40 -13.93
N ASN A 61 0.70 -1.69 -13.67
CA ASN A 61 0.19 -2.83 -14.45
C ASN A 61 -1.32 -3.02 -14.23
N GLY A 62 -2.11 -1.99 -14.55
CA GLY A 62 -3.56 -2.01 -14.42
C GLY A 62 -4.14 -0.85 -15.23
N TYR A 63 -4.76 -1.18 -16.35
CA TYR A 63 -5.59 -0.23 -17.08
C TYR A 63 -6.86 -0.01 -16.25
N LEU A 64 -7.00 1.17 -15.66
CA LEU A 64 -8.33 1.67 -15.31
C LEU A 64 -9.04 1.92 -16.64
N LEU A 65 -9.91 0.99 -17.04
CA LEU A 65 -10.81 1.22 -18.16
C LEU A 65 -11.77 2.32 -17.70
N GLY A 66 -11.50 3.56 -18.14
CA GLY A 66 -12.44 4.65 -17.91
C GLY A 66 -13.80 4.26 -18.47
N GLU A 67 -14.88 4.67 -17.80
CA GLU A 67 -16.20 4.56 -18.40
C GLU A 67 -16.17 5.35 -19.72
N VAL A 68 -16.26 4.63 -20.83
CA VAL A 68 -16.29 5.21 -22.16
C VAL A 68 -17.75 5.41 -22.56
N GLU A 69 -18.13 6.66 -22.75
CA GLU A 69 -19.37 7.01 -23.44
C GLU A 69 -19.05 7.29 -24.91
N ALA A 70 -19.94 6.86 -25.81
CA ALA A 70 -19.80 7.18 -27.22
C ALA A 70 -20.05 8.68 -27.42
N MET A 71 -19.10 9.35 -28.06
CA MET A 71 -19.21 10.76 -28.42
C MET A 71 -20.45 10.99 -29.28
N GLN A 72 -21.22 12.03 -28.96
CA GLN A 72 -22.37 12.49 -29.73
C GLN A 72 -22.01 13.78 -30.47
N ASP A 73 -22.65 14.04 -31.61
CA ASP A 73 -22.43 15.29 -32.35
C ASP A 73 -22.72 16.54 -31.50
N ASP A 74 -23.62 16.42 -30.52
CA ASP A 74 -23.99 17.50 -29.60
C ASP A 74 -22.86 17.89 -28.63
N ASP A 75 -21.88 17.01 -28.40
CA ASP A 75 -20.70 17.32 -27.57
C ASP A 75 -19.83 18.44 -28.18
N TYR A 76 -19.95 18.68 -29.49
CA TYR A 76 -19.26 19.75 -30.20
C TYR A 76 -19.97 21.11 -30.10
N ASN A 77 -21.19 21.15 -29.56
CA ASN A 77 -21.99 22.37 -29.46
C ASN A 77 -21.73 23.14 -28.15
N TYR A 78 -20.77 22.72 -27.33
CA TYR A 78 -20.38 23.45 -26.12
C TYR A 78 -19.75 24.81 -26.44
N GLY A 79 -20.41 25.89 -26.01
CA GLY A 79 -19.94 27.27 -26.19
C GLY A 79 -20.41 27.94 -27.48
N LEU A 80 -21.34 27.33 -28.21
CA LEU A 80 -22.09 27.97 -29.29
C LEU A 80 -23.47 28.40 -28.75
N ASP A 81 -23.51 29.57 -28.12
CA ASP A 81 -24.71 30.41 -28.10
C ASP A 81 -24.94 31.03 -29.49
#